data_AF-A0A250X3X6-F1
#
_entry.id   AF-A0A250X3X6-F1
#
_cell.length_a   1.000
_cell.length_b   1.000
_cell.length_c   1.000
_cell.angle_alpha   90.00
_cell.angle_beta   90.00
_cell.angle_gamma   90.00
#
_symmetry.space_group_name_H-M   'P 1'
#
loop_
_entity.id
_entity.type
_entity.pdbx_description
1 polymer ?
#
loop_
_entity_poly.entity_id
_entity_poly.type
_entity_poly.pdbx_seq_one_letter_code
_entity_poly.pdbx_strand_id
1 'polypeptide(L)'
;MLRSLCAERLFSWIAIIILERVSIGFKIPSYYLLTTEHLHLDMAMAIPSKIGSLWVQKLQQRRVPAGVLAVQRPNQVCGAAAVMSIPTSINELSDEERCKLAQDLGYLKIGKELPNDVSLNDIVRTLPKEVFELDHGRAWRAVLTSLAAMSASLYLISISPWYLLPFAWAVAGTAFTGFFVIGHDAGHRSFHANNLVEDIVGTLMFAPLIYPFEPWRIKHNHHHAHTNKLEEDTAWVPIKEEAMAGWSPAAAAAFKFFLGTPLKLWASVGHWAIWHFDLKKYTEKQKPRVLISLAAVASFTLIVLPVLTYFTGFWGLVKYWLMPWLGYHFWMSTFTVIHHTAPHIPFKPASEWNAAKAQLSGTVHCDFPAWVEFLTHDISVHVPHHVSSKIPWYNLRKAHASLKENWGEYMCECTFNLRMLRNIFTELHVYEPKTALYKPFDWKEEEPLFAVQRAVIPNMM
;
A
#
# COMPACT_ATOMS: atom_id res chain seq x y z
N MET A 1 -14.27 -14.64 -40.92
CA MET A 1 -14.08 -13.18 -40.82
C MET A 1 -15.37 -12.49 -40.37
N LEU A 2 -15.95 -12.87 -39.22
CA LEU A 2 -17.18 -12.28 -38.64
C LEU A 2 -17.37 -12.73 -37.17
N ARG A 3 -16.36 -12.53 -36.32
CA ARG A 3 -16.45 -12.73 -34.85
C ARG A 3 -15.59 -11.72 -34.04
N SER A 4 -15.40 -10.50 -34.53
CA SER A 4 -14.56 -9.51 -33.83
C SER A 4 -15.11 -8.07 -33.78
N LEU A 5 -16.42 -7.86 -33.97
CA LEU A 5 -17.00 -6.51 -34.07
C LEU A 5 -18.11 -6.19 -33.05
N CYS A 6 -18.19 -6.91 -31.92
CA CYS A 6 -19.22 -6.65 -30.90
C CYS A 6 -18.70 -6.09 -29.57
N ALA A 7 -17.41 -5.77 -29.44
CA ALA A 7 -16.83 -5.24 -28.19
C ALA A 7 -16.77 -3.71 -28.13
N GLU A 8 -16.83 -3.00 -29.27
CA GLU A 8 -16.64 -1.54 -29.31
C GLU A 8 -17.93 -0.73 -29.07
N ARG A 9 -19.12 -1.36 -29.02
CA ARG A 9 -20.40 -0.64 -28.83
C ARG A 9 -21.06 -0.85 -27.46
N LEU A 10 -20.47 -1.65 -26.56
CA LEU A 10 -21.13 -2.00 -25.29
C LEU A 10 -20.92 -0.95 -24.18
N PHE A 11 -19.84 -0.17 -24.23
CA PHE A 11 -19.50 0.79 -23.16
C PHE A 11 -20.30 2.10 -23.21
N SER A 12 -20.96 2.42 -24.33
CA SER A 12 -21.81 3.62 -24.45
C SER A 12 -23.28 3.39 -24.06
N TRP A 13 -23.70 2.14 -23.82
CA TRP A 13 -25.11 1.79 -23.57
C TRP A 13 -25.45 1.47 -22.10
N ILE A 14 -24.45 1.14 -21.27
CA ILE A 14 -24.68 0.77 -19.85
C ILE A 14 -25.07 2.00 -19.00
N ALA A 15 -24.72 3.22 -19.43
CA ALA A 15 -25.09 4.45 -18.72
C ALA A 15 -26.56 4.90 -18.93
N ILE A 16 -27.25 4.40 -19.98
CA ILE A 16 -28.59 4.89 -20.37
C ILE A 16 -29.71 3.94 -19.95
N ILE A 17 -29.45 2.64 -19.77
CA ILE A 17 -30.50 1.66 -19.42
C ILE A 17 -30.77 1.57 -17.89
N ILE A 18 -29.86 2.06 -17.04
CA ILE A 18 -30.00 1.97 -15.57
C ILE A 18 -30.99 3.00 -15.00
N LEU A 19 -31.44 4.00 -15.77
CA LEU A 19 -32.34 5.06 -15.26
C LEU A 19 -33.84 4.91 -15.62
N GLU A 20 -34.24 3.92 -16.42
CA GLU A 20 -35.64 3.87 -16.90
C GLU A 20 -36.51 2.70 -16.41
N ARG A 21 -35.99 1.67 -15.74
CA ARG A 21 -36.86 0.56 -15.29
C ARG A 21 -36.41 -0.10 -13.98
N VAL A 22 -36.80 0.48 -12.85
CA VAL A 22 -36.97 -0.27 -11.60
C VAL A 22 -38.32 0.07 -10.96
N SER A 23 -39.33 -0.69 -11.34
CA SER A 23 -40.54 -0.92 -10.56
C SER A 23 -40.78 -2.42 -10.62
N ILE A 24 -40.64 -3.13 -9.49
CA ILE A 24 -41.10 -4.49 -9.13
C ILE A 24 -40.50 -4.70 -7.71
N GLY A 25 -41.20 -5.00 -6.62
CA GLY A 25 -42.42 -5.79 -6.45
C GLY A 25 -42.06 -7.18 -5.91
N PHE A 26 -41.61 -7.29 -4.64
CA PHE A 26 -41.23 -8.58 -4.05
C PHE A 26 -42.46 -9.33 -3.48
N LYS A 27 -42.67 -10.57 -3.94
CA LYS A 27 -43.41 -11.62 -3.23
C LYS A 27 -42.54 -12.88 -3.20
N ILE A 28 -42.30 -13.39 -1.99
CA ILE A 28 -41.61 -14.65 -1.70
C ILE A 28 -42.65 -15.77 -1.63
N PRO A 29 -42.33 -16.98 -2.12
CA PRO A 29 -42.79 -18.18 -1.44
C PRO A 29 -41.66 -19.18 -1.13
N SER A 30 -41.90 -19.91 -0.05
CA SER A 30 -41.00 -20.83 0.64
C SER A 30 -41.15 -22.29 0.18
N TYR A 31 -40.11 -23.09 0.51
CA TYR A 31 -40.02 -24.56 0.62
C TYR A 31 -39.64 -25.38 -0.64
N TYR A 32 -38.49 -26.08 -0.59
CA TYR A 32 -38.38 -27.48 -0.12
C TYR A 32 -36.94 -27.83 0.32
N LEU A 33 -36.85 -28.58 1.41
CA LEU A 33 -35.69 -29.34 1.92
C LEU A 33 -35.52 -30.65 1.14
N LEU A 34 -34.29 -31.20 1.05
CA LEU A 34 -33.90 -32.63 1.08
C LEU A 34 -32.35 -32.72 0.85
N THR A 35 -31.56 -32.97 1.90
CA THR A 35 -30.89 -34.23 2.30
C THR A 35 -29.64 -34.64 1.50
N THR A 36 -28.64 -35.03 2.28
CA THR A 36 -27.28 -35.53 2.02
C THR A 36 -27.21 -36.85 1.24
N GLU A 37 -26.23 -36.99 0.34
CA GLU A 37 -25.14 -38.01 0.41
C GLU A 37 -24.29 -38.09 -0.88
N HIS A 38 -22.99 -38.33 -0.66
CA HIS A 38 -21.96 -38.94 -1.51
C HIS A 38 -21.72 -38.50 -2.98
N LEU A 39 -20.53 -37.94 -3.22
CA LEU A 39 -19.69 -38.33 -4.37
C LEU A 39 -18.21 -38.02 -4.09
N HIS A 40 -17.45 -39.09 -3.83
CA HIS A 40 -16.01 -39.16 -4.04
C HIS A 40 -15.72 -39.02 -5.54
N LEU A 41 -14.72 -38.23 -5.91
CA LEU A 41 -14.06 -38.34 -7.21
C LEU A 41 -12.58 -37.98 -7.05
N ASP A 42 -11.77 -39.03 -7.12
CA ASP A 42 -10.33 -38.99 -7.32
C ASP A 42 -9.98 -38.28 -8.64
N MET A 43 -9.03 -37.36 -8.59
CA MET A 43 -8.25 -36.97 -9.77
C MET A 43 -6.76 -37.09 -9.45
N ALA A 44 -6.23 -38.28 -9.70
CA ALA A 44 -4.83 -38.49 -9.95
C ALA A 44 -4.46 -37.86 -11.31
N MET A 45 -3.55 -36.90 -11.32
CA MET A 45 -2.86 -36.49 -12.54
C MET A 45 -1.44 -37.04 -12.54
N ALA A 46 -1.18 -37.88 -13.54
CA ALA A 46 0.10 -38.48 -13.85
C ALA A 46 1.14 -37.42 -14.24
N ILE A 47 2.33 -37.53 -13.65
CA ILE A 47 3.55 -36.81 -14.03
C ILE A 47 4.37 -37.73 -14.95
N PRO A 48 4.67 -37.36 -16.20
CA PRO A 48 5.71 -38.03 -16.95
C PRO A 48 7.08 -37.43 -16.58
N SER A 49 7.90 -38.26 -15.94
CA SER A 49 9.33 -38.07 -15.78
C SER A 49 10.06 -38.39 -17.08
N LYS A 50 10.93 -37.46 -17.52
CA LYS A 50 12.14 -37.61 -18.37
C LYS A 50 12.25 -36.44 -19.35
N ILE A 51 13.28 -35.60 -19.14
CA ILE A 51 14.39 -35.34 -20.07
C ILE A 51 15.38 -34.51 -19.24
N GLY A 52 16.25 -35.24 -18.54
CA GLY A 52 17.51 -34.72 -18.02
C GLY A 52 18.62 -35.19 -18.95
N SER A 53 19.68 -34.38 -19.05
CA SER A 53 20.88 -34.57 -19.88
C SER A 53 20.71 -34.23 -21.35
N LEU A 54 21.15 -33.01 -21.71
CA LEU A 54 21.77 -32.58 -22.97
C LEU A 54 21.57 -31.07 -23.05
N TRP A 55 22.38 -30.26 -22.35
CA TRP A 55 22.71 -28.86 -22.68
C TRP A 55 23.75 -28.33 -21.66
N VAL A 56 24.79 -29.13 -21.39
CA VAL A 56 26.03 -28.67 -20.74
C VAL A 56 27.18 -29.31 -21.50
N GLN A 57 27.49 -28.76 -22.68
CA GLN A 57 28.76 -28.89 -23.41
C GLN A 57 28.59 -28.30 -24.82
N LYS A 58 28.71 -26.97 -24.95
CA LYS A 58 29.17 -26.30 -26.18
C LYS A 58 29.15 -24.77 -26.05
N LEU A 59 29.94 -24.21 -25.14
CA LEU A 59 30.35 -22.80 -25.23
C LEU A 59 31.76 -22.59 -24.62
N GLN A 60 32.69 -23.46 -25.01
CA GLN A 60 34.12 -23.13 -25.01
C GLN A 60 34.60 -23.08 -26.46
N GLN A 61 35.44 -22.08 -26.74
CA GLN A 61 36.12 -21.79 -28.01
C GLN A 61 35.38 -20.88 -29.01
N ARG A 62 35.49 -19.56 -28.77
CA ARG A 62 35.84 -18.61 -29.85
C ARG A 62 36.85 -17.59 -29.31
N ARG A 63 38.10 -17.71 -29.78
CA ARG A 63 39.13 -16.66 -29.65
C ARG A 63 38.77 -15.50 -30.59
N VAL A 64 38.84 -14.27 -30.10
CA VAL A 64 38.81 -13.04 -30.91
C VAL A 64 40.08 -12.24 -30.55
N PRO A 65 40.77 -11.58 -31.51
CA PRO A 65 42.10 -11.03 -31.29
C PRO A 65 42.08 -9.72 -30.49
N ALA A 66 43.20 -9.48 -29.79
CA ALA A 66 43.45 -8.29 -28.98
C ALA A 66 43.66 -7.03 -29.83
N GLY A 67 43.07 -5.92 -29.39
CA GLY A 67 43.34 -4.60 -29.95
C GLY A 67 42.53 -3.47 -29.29
N VAL A 68 43.21 -2.73 -28.42
CA VAL A 68 43.04 -1.28 -28.15
C VAL A 68 42.06 -0.84 -27.04
N LEU A 69 42.65 -0.06 -26.10
CA LEU A 69 42.12 0.79 -25.02
C LEU A 69 41.68 0.12 -23.71
N ALA A 70 42.66 -0.11 -22.85
CA ALA A 70 42.48 -0.36 -21.42
C ALA A 70 42.00 0.91 -20.71
N VAL A 71 40.72 0.96 -20.35
CA VAL A 71 40.21 1.81 -19.28
C VAL A 71 40.27 0.99 -18.00
N GLN A 72 41.19 1.32 -17.09
CA GLN A 72 41.26 0.73 -15.77
C GLN A 72 39.97 1.06 -15.00
N ARG A 73 39.09 0.06 -14.83
CA ARG A 73 38.06 0.09 -13.78
C ARG A 73 38.72 -0.39 -12.49
N PRO A 74 38.59 0.32 -11.36
CA PRO A 74 39.04 -0.22 -10.09
C PRO A 74 38.17 -1.45 -9.77
N ASN A 75 38.83 -2.60 -9.55
CA ASN A 75 38.21 -3.79 -8.99
C ASN A 75 37.78 -3.48 -7.56
N GLN A 76 36.54 -3.02 -7.39
CA GLN A 76 35.89 -3.07 -6.09
C GLN A 76 35.34 -4.49 -5.93
N VAL A 77 36.08 -5.31 -5.20
CA VAL A 77 35.59 -6.58 -4.68
C VAL A 77 34.35 -6.25 -3.84
N CYS A 78 33.16 -6.68 -4.28
CA CYS A 78 31.94 -6.59 -3.49
C CYS A 78 32.14 -7.43 -2.23
N GLY A 79 32.57 -6.80 -1.13
CA GLY A 79 32.43 -7.38 0.20
C GLY A 79 30.95 -7.62 0.49
N ALA A 80 30.64 -8.72 1.16
CA ALA A 80 29.31 -8.96 1.71
C ALA A 80 28.86 -7.70 2.47
N ALA A 81 27.74 -7.11 2.06
CA ALA A 81 27.22 -5.93 2.73
C ALA A 81 26.67 -6.37 4.10
N ALA A 82 27.45 -6.13 5.16
CA ALA A 82 27.06 -6.45 6.53
C ALA A 82 25.75 -5.76 6.94
N VAL A 83 25.05 -6.38 7.90
CA VAL A 83 23.88 -5.80 8.58
C VAL A 83 24.19 -4.38 9.04
N MET A 84 23.29 -3.43 8.77
CA MET A 84 23.53 -2.03 9.13
C MET A 84 23.36 -1.80 10.64
N SER A 85 24.36 -1.18 11.28
CA SER A 85 24.23 -0.70 12.66
C SER A 85 23.47 0.62 12.68
N ILE A 86 22.20 0.60 13.10
CA ILE A 86 21.41 1.82 13.31
C ILE A 86 21.73 2.38 14.71
N PRO A 87 22.09 3.68 14.84
CA PRO A 87 22.34 4.30 16.14
C PRO A 87 21.13 4.18 17.08
N THR A 88 21.39 3.95 18.37
CA THR A 88 20.37 3.71 19.39
C THR A 88 19.46 4.92 19.65
N SER A 89 19.91 6.13 19.31
CA SER A 89 19.13 7.36 19.44
C SER A 89 19.54 8.37 18.37
N ILE A 90 18.57 8.86 17.58
CA ILE A 90 18.76 9.98 16.65
C ILE A 90 19.26 11.24 17.38
N ASN A 91 18.93 11.39 18.66
CA ASN A 91 19.20 12.61 19.44
C ASN A 91 20.67 12.82 19.74
N GLU A 92 21.43 11.73 19.76
CA GLU A 92 22.86 11.76 20.08
C GLU A 92 23.71 12.07 18.85
N LEU A 93 23.09 12.08 17.66
CA LEU A 93 23.78 12.36 16.40
C LEU A 93 23.91 13.87 16.17
N SER A 94 25.13 14.30 15.84
CA SER A 94 25.38 15.61 15.24
C SER A 94 24.64 15.75 13.90
N ASP A 95 24.51 16.98 13.40
CA ASP A 95 23.85 17.25 12.13
C ASP A 95 24.58 16.61 10.93
N GLU A 96 25.90 16.50 11.00
CA GLU A 96 26.71 15.79 10.00
C GLU A 96 26.47 14.28 10.02
N GLU A 97 26.46 13.66 11.20
CA GLU A 97 26.18 12.23 11.36
C GLU A 97 24.78 11.87 10.89
N ARG A 98 23.79 12.73 11.21
CA ARG A 98 22.40 12.57 10.77
C ARG A 98 22.27 12.69 9.25
N CYS A 99 22.97 13.64 8.63
CA CYS A 99 23.00 13.80 7.17
C CYS A 99 23.61 12.57 6.49
N LYS A 100 24.74 12.07 7.01
CA LYS A 100 25.36 10.84 6.53
C LYS A 100 24.43 9.64 6.67
N LEU A 101 23.80 9.48 7.84
CA LEU A 101 22.84 8.42 8.09
C LEU A 101 21.65 8.49 7.12
N ALA A 102 21.14 9.69 6.83
CA ALA A 102 20.06 9.88 5.85
C ALA A 102 20.48 9.36 4.47
N GLN A 103 21.66 9.74 3.98
CA GLN A 103 22.18 9.29 2.69
C GLN A 103 22.37 7.77 2.65
N ASP A 104 22.97 7.18 3.69
CA ASP A 104 23.20 5.74 3.79
C ASP A 104 21.88 4.94 3.78
N LEU A 105 20.81 5.55 4.28
CA LEU A 105 19.49 4.93 4.35
C LEU A 105 18.58 5.22 3.14
N GLY A 106 18.97 6.13 2.25
CA GLY A 106 18.16 6.55 1.10
C GLY A 106 17.12 7.63 1.43
N TYR A 107 17.42 8.50 2.39
CA TYR A 107 16.60 9.65 2.76
C TYR A 107 17.32 10.93 2.35
N LEU A 108 16.55 11.96 2.00
CA LEU A 108 17.08 13.30 1.77
C LEU A 108 17.38 13.98 3.11
N LYS A 109 16.54 13.70 4.12
CA LYS A 109 16.65 14.28 5.44
C LYS A 109 16.06 13.35 6.50
N ILE A 110 16.78 13.23 7.61
CA ILE A 110 16.26 12.72 8.87
C ILE A 110 16.13 13.92 9.80
N GLY A 111 14.96 14.11 10.42
CA GLY A 111 14.68 15.23 11.30
C GLY A 111 15.39 15.14 12.66
N LYS A 112 15.46 16.26 13.37
CA LYS A 112 15.69 16.28 14.83
C LYS A 112 14.49 15.73 15.56
N GLU A 113 14.71 15.25 16.78
CA GLU A 113 13.56 14.93 17.63
C GLU A 113 12.90 16.23 18.09
N LEU A 114 11.59 16.26 17.95
CA LEU A 114 10.76 17.37 18.41
C LEU A 114 10.87 17.51 19.95
N PRO A 115 10.95 18.73 20.51
CA PRO A 115 10.94 18.93 21.96
C PRO A 115 9.69 18.33 22.64
N ASN A 116 9.85 17.82 23.86
CA ASN A 116 8.77 17.12 24.60
C ASN A 116 7.59 18.02 24.98
N ASP A 117 7.83 19.33 25.10
CA ASP A 117 6.87 20.35 25.47
C ASP A 117 6.01 20.83 24.28
N VAL A 118 6.37 20.48 23.05
CA VAL A 118 5.56 20.79 21.86
C VAL A 118 4.37 19.83 21.78
N SER A 119 3.17 20.40 21.72
CA SER A 119 1.94 19.64 21.48
C SER A 119 1.58 19.60 19.99
N LEU A 120 0.76 18.62 19.61
CA LEU A 120 0.26 18.54 18.23
C LEU A 120 -0.56 19.79 17.85
N ASN A 121 -1.25 20.39 18.82
CA ASN A 121 -2.00 21.62 18.60
C ASN A 121 -1.10 22.82 18.29
N ASP A 122 0.11 22.88 18.85
CA ASP A 122 1.06 23.96 18.55
C ASP A 122 1.49 23.88 17.09
N ILE A 123 1.71 22.66 16.57
CA ILE A 123 2.00 22.42 15.16
C ILE A 123 0.80 22.82 14.29
N VAL A 124 -0.41 22.34 14.61
CA VAL A 124 -1.63 22.63 13.84
C VAL A 124 -1.90 24.14 13.77
N ARG A 125 -1.60 24.91 14.83
CA ARG A 125 -1.78 26.37 14.85
C ARG A 125 -0.87 27.11 13.87
N THR A 126 0.23 26.51 13.42
CA THR A 126 1.10 27.10 12.39
C THR A 126 0.53 26.96 10.97
N LEU A 127 -0.45 26.08 10.76
CA LEU A 127 -1.05 25.85 9.45
C LEU A 127 -2.00 27.00 9.04
N PRO A 128 -1.94 27.47 7.77
CA PRO A 128 -2.87 28.47 7.26
C PRO A 128 -4.31 27.97 7.29
N LYS A 129 -5.26 28.84 7.64
CA LYS A 129 -6.68 28.44 7.75
C LYS A 129 -7.24 27.92 6.43
N GLU A 130 -6.79 28.48 5.31
CA GLU A 130 -7.24 28.08 3.98
C GLU A 130 -6.91 26.62 3.62
N VAL A 131 -5.92 25.98 4.29
CA VAL A 131 -5.62 24.56 4.00
C VAL A 131 -6.74 23.64 4.48
N PHE A 132 -7.62 24.10 5.37
CA PHE A 132 -8.78 23.37 5.85
C PHE A 132 -10.08 23.69 5.09
N GLU A 133 -10.05 24.63 4.15
CA GLU A 133 -11.23 25.01 3.38
C GLU A 133 -11.59 23.95 2.35
N LEU A 134 -12.86 23.57 2.32
CA LEU A 134 -13.40 22.61 1.38
C LEU A 134 -13.74 23.30 0.05
N ASP A 135 -13.11 22.84 -1.03
CA ASP A 135 -13.45 23.17 -2.41
C ASP A 135 -14.14 21.95 -3.06
N HIS A 136 -15.47 22.00 -3.11
CA HIS A 136 -16.27 20.92 -3.72
C HIS A 136 -15.93 20.72 -5.20
N GLY A 137 -15.53 21.76 -5.93
CA GLY A 137 -15.13 21.67 -7.32
C GLY A 137 -13.86 20.83 -7.48
N ARG A 138 -12.84 21.04 -6.65
CA ARG A 138 -11.62 20.22 -6.62
C ARG A 138 -11.92 18.79 -6.20
N ALA A 139 -12.74 18.61 -5.17
CA ALA A 139 -13.14 17.28 -4.69
C ALA A 139 -13.83 16.45 -5.79
N TRP A 140 -14.85 17.00 -6.45
CA TRP A 140 -15.55 16.29 -7.53
C TRP A 140 -14.71 16.13 -8.81
N ARG A 141 -13.76 17.03 -9.07
CA ARG A 141 -12.76 16.82 -10.14
C ARG A 141 -11.88 15.60 -9.87
N ALA A 142 -11.56 15.28 -8.62
CA ALA A 142 -10.84 14.06 -8.27
C ALA A 142 -11.64 12.81 -8.69
N VAL A 143 -12.94 12.79 -8.41
CA VAL A 143 -13.86 11.71 -8.82
C VAL A 143 -13.85 11.53 -10.34
N LEU A 144 -14.04 12.62 -11.09
CA LEU A 144 -14.01 12.57 -12.55
C LEU A 144 -12.66 12.09 -13.08
N THR A 145 -11.56 12.54 -12.48
CA THR A 145 -10.19 12.15 -12.86
C THR A 145 -9.96 10.66 -12.62
N SER A 146 -10.35 10.13 -11.46
CA SER A 146 -10.21 8.70 -11.16
C SER A 146 -11.09 7.82 -12.05
N LEU A 147 -12.34 8.22 -12.32
CA LEU A 147 -13.22 7.48 -13.24
C LEU A 147 -12.66 7.48 -14.67
N ALA A 148 -12.14 8.61 -15.14
CA ALA A 148 -11.52 8.72 -16.46
C ALA A 148 -10.23 7.88 -16.55
N ALA A 149 -9.36 7.96 -15.53
CA ALA A 149 -8.12 7.20 -15.46
C ALA A 149 -8.37 5.69 -15.40
N MET A 150 -9.36 5.24 -14.63
CA MET A 150 -9.78 3.84 -14.60
C MET A 150 -10.30 3.40 -15.96
N SER A 151 -11.20 4.17 -16.57
CA SER A 151 -11.77 3.83 -17.89
C SER A 151 -10.68 3.74 -18.97
N ALA A 152 -9.75 4.71 -18.99
CA ALA A 152 -8.62 4.71 -19.91
C ALA A 152 -7.68 3.52 -19.66
N SER A 153 -7.43 3.16 -18.40
CA SER A 153 -6.59 2.01 -18.04
C SER A 153 -7.24 0.69 -18.44
N LEU A 154 -8.54 0.52 -18.23
CA LEU A 154 -9.28 -0.67 -18.67
C LEU A 154 -9.33 -0.77 -20.19
N TYR A 155 -9.46 0.36 -20.90
CA TYR A 155 -9.35 0.41 -22.35
C TYR A 155 -7.95 0.00 -22.82
N LEU A 156 -6.88 0.57 -22.22
CA LEU A 156 -5.49 0.20 -22.47
C LEU A 156 -5.28 -1.30 -22.29
N ILE A 157 -5.77 -1.87 -21.18
CA ILE A 157 -5.73 -3.31 -20.92
C ILE A 157 -6.43 -4.08 -22.04
N SER A 158 -7.60 -3.62 -22.52
CA SER A 158 -8.38 -4.33 -23.54
C SER A 158 -7.65 -4.45 -24.87
N ILE A 159 -6.94 -3.40 -25.30
CA ILE A 159 -6.18 -3.37 -26.55
C ILE A 159 -4.73 -3.87 -26.42
N SER A 160 -4.22 -4.01 -25.20
CA SER A 160 -2.83 -4.39 -24.97
C SER A 160 -2.57 -5.85 -25.36
N PRO A 161 -1.51 -6.13 -26.14
CA PRO A 161 -1.03 -7.50 -26.32
C PRO A 161 -0.52 -8.06 -24.99
N TRP A 162 -0.49 -9.38 -24.87
CA TRP A 162 -0.21 -10.06 -23.60
C TRP A 162 1.10 -9.63 -22.93
N TYR A 163 2.14 -9.31 -23.71
CA TYR A 163 3.44 -8.90 -23.19
C TYR A 163 3.49 -7.46 -22.67
N LEU A 164 2.50 -6.61 -23.01
CA LEU A 164 2.33 -5.27 -22.45
C LEU A 164 1.34 -5.21 -21.29
N LEU A 165 0.64 -6.32 -20.98
CA LEU A 165 -0.29 -6.37 -19.86
C LEU A 165 0.33 -6.01 -18.51
N PRO A 166 1.57 -6.43 -18.15
CA PRO A 166 2.18 -6.01 -16.88
C PRO A 166 2.28 -4.48 -16.75
N PHE A 167 2.64 -3.78 -17.82
CA PHE A 167 2.69 -2.32 -17.83
C PHE A 167 1.28 -1.72 -17.70
N ALA A 168 0.31 -2.24 -18.48
CA ALA A 168 -1.08 -1.78 -18.41
C ALA A 168 -1.69 -2.01 -17.02
N TRP A 169 -1.36 -3.12 -16.34
CA TRP A 169 -1.79 -3.42 -14.97
C TRP A 169 -1.13 -2.50 -13.94
N ALA A 170 0.13 -2.13 -14.12
CA ALA A 170 0.79 -1.16 -13.24
C ALA A 170 0.11 0.23 -13.32
N VAL A 171 -0.21 0.69 -14.53
CA VAL A 171 -0.96 1.94 -14.74
C VAL A 171 -2.37 1.83 -14.12
N ALA A 172 -3.08 0.73 -14.38
CA ALA A 172 -4.42 0.51 -13.85
C ALA A 172 -4.45 0.44 -12.32
N GLY A 173 -3.49 -0.26 -11.70
CA GLY A 173 -3.37 -0.33 -10.24
C GLY A 173 -3.16 1.04 -9.62
N THR A 174 -2.34 1.89 -10.25
CA THR A 174 -2.14 3.28 -9.82
C THR A 174 -3.43 4.09 -9.92
N ALA A 175 -4.17 3.96 -11.03
CA ALA A 175 -5.46 4.63 -11.21
C ALA A 175 -6.53 4.15 -10.21
N PHE A 176 -6.56 2.85 -9.90
CA PHE A 176 -7.46 2.28 -8.89
C PHE A 176 -7.16 2.82 -7.48
N THR A 177 -5.90 3.09 -7.16
CA THR A 177 -5.54 3.75 -5.90
C THR A 177 -6.17 5.14 -5.77
N GLY A 178 -6.43 5.85 -6.86
CA GLY A 178 -7.17 7.12 -6.82
C GLY A 178 -8.56 7.00 -6.19
N PHE A 179 -9.25 5.85 -6.38
CA PHE A 179 -10.55 5.59 -5.74
C PHE A 179 -10.40 5.48 -4.22
N PHE A 180 -9.34 4.78 -3.77
CA PHE A 180 -9.02 4.69 -2.36
C PHE A 180 -8.78 6.07 -1.77
N VAL A 181 -8.03 6.94 -2.45
CA VAL A 181 -7.71 8.28 -1.91
C VAL A 181 -8.95 9.17 -1.81
N ILE A 182 -9.89 9.09 -2.76
CA ILE A 182 -11.16 9.82 -2.68
C ILE A 182 -11.99 9.32 -1.49
N GLY A 183 -12.16 8.01 -1.35
CA GLY A 183 -12.90 7.46 -0.22
C GLY A 183 -12.18 7.69 1.11
N HIS A 184 -10.85 7.77 1.09
CA HIS A 184 -10.03 8.10 2.24
C HIS A 184 -10.34 9.50 2.78
N ASP A 185 -10.36 10.51 1.91
CA ASP A 185 -10.73 11.89 2.29
C ASP A 185 -12.17 11.95 2.80
N ALA A 186 -13.09 11.21 2.18
CA ALA A 186 -14.45 11.08 2.69
C ALA A 186 -14.51 10.43 4.08
N GLY A 187 -13.63 9.46 4.36
CA GLY A 187 -13.46 8.83 5.67
C GLY A 187 -13.01 9.79 6.75
N HIS A 188 -12.21 10.79 6.37
CA HIS A 188 -11.70 11.85 7.24
C HIS A 188 -12.59 13.08 7.34
N ARG A 189 -13.69 13.12 6.59
CA ARG A 189 -14.60 14.27 6.51
C ARG A 189 -13.94 15.50 5.88
N SER A 190 -13.08 15.28 4.89
CA SER A 190 -12.36 16.32 4.15
C SER A 190 -12.78 16.42 2.67
N PHE A 191 -13.77 15.65 2.20
CA PHE A 191 -14.18 15.69 0.80
C PHE A 191 -15.43 16.58 0.58
N HIS A 192 -16.40 16.59 1.49
CA HIS A 192 -17.64 17.37 1.37
C HIS A 192 -18.21 17.78 2.73
N ALA A 193 -18.84 18.96 2.81
CA ALA A 193 -19.41 19.49 4.06
C ALA A 193 -20.58 18.65 4.65
N ASN A 194 -21.19 17.77 3.85
CA ASN A 194 -22.30 16.90 4.27
C ASN A 194 -21.81 15.46 4.51
N ASN A 195 -21.87 15.02 5.77
CA ASN A 195 -21.44 13.69 6.19
C ASN A 195 -22.16 12.52 5.50
N LEU A 196 -23.41 12.70 5.04
CA LEU A 196 -24.10 11.67 4.27
C LEU A 196 -23.49 11.51 2.88
N VAL A 197 -23.12 12.63 2.24
CA VAL A 197 -22.42 12.60 0.94
C VAL A 197 -21.07 11.91 1.11
N GLU A 198 -20.33 12.22 2.17
CA GLU A 198 -19.08 11.55 2.52
C GLU A 198 -19.26 10.03 2.69
N ASP A 199 -20.29 9.62 3.44
CA ASP A 199 -20.56 8.20 3.67
C ASP A 199 -20.92 7.47 2.36
N ILE A 200 -21.70 8.10 1.46
CA ILE A 200 -22.07 7.55 0.16
C ILE A 200 -20.85 7.46 -0.76
N VAL A 201 -20.11 8.56 -0.92
CA VAL A 201 -18.92 8.63 -1.80
C VAL A 201 -17.87 7.63 -1.34
N GLY A 202 -17.56 7.60 -0.04
CA GLY A 202 -16.62 6.64 0.53
C GLY A 202 -17.03 5.19 0.26
N THR A 203 -18.30 4.86 0.47
CA THR A 203 -18.82 3.50 0.20
C THR A 203 -18.73 3.13 -1.27
N LEU A 204 -19.08 4.03 -2.19
CA LEU A 204 -19.06 3.77 -3.64
C LEU A 204 -17.63 3.67 -4.18
N MET A 205 -16.70 4.51 -3.72
CA MET A 205 -15.31 4.48 -4.18
C MET A 205 -14.55 3.25 -3.66
N PHE A 206 -14.89 2.77 -2.47
CA PHE A 206 -14.24 1.61 -1.88
C PHE A 206 -14.81 0.26 -2.38
N ALA A 207 -16.05 0.23 -2.87
CA ALA A 207 -16.69 -1.01 -3.31
C ALA A 207 -15.92 -1.76 -4.43
N PRO A 208 -15.40 -1.10 -5.49
CA PRO A 208 -14.57 -1.75 -6.51
C PRO A 208 -13.26 -2.34 -6.00
N LEU A 209 -12.77 -1.82 -4.87
CA LEU A 209 -11.57 -2.28 -4.18
C LEU A 209 -11.86 -3.43 -3.21
N ILE A 210 -13.12 -3.87 -3.10
CA ILE A 210 -13.64 -4.83 -2.12
C ILE A 210 -13.25 -4.42 -0.71
N TYR A 211 -13.23 -3.13 -0.42
CA TYR A 211 -12.85 -2.62 0.88
C TYR A 211 -14.11 -2.09 1.58
N PRO A 212 -14.53 -2.62 2.74
CA PRO A 212 -15.72 -2.08 3.38
C PRO A 212 -15.37 -0.76 4.06
N PHE A 213 -15.97 0.32 3.57
CA PHE A 213 -15.62 1.71 3.91
C PHE A 213 -15.65 1.98 5.42
N GLU A 214 -16.73 1.63 6.12
CA GLU A 214 -16.86 1.93 7.55
C GLU A 214 -15.85 1.15 8.43
N PRO A 215 -15.65 -0.18 8.26
CA PRO A 215 -14.54 -0.90 8.87
C PRO A 215 -13.17 -0.24 8.70
N TRP A 216 -12.85 0.16 7.47
CA TRP A 216 -11.60 0.83 7.17
C TRP A 216 -11.51 2.19 7.86
N ARG A 217 -12.56 3.03 7.75
CA ARG A 217 -12.61 4.37 8.35
C ARG A 217 -12.39 4.33 9.86
N ILE A 218 -13.03 3.39 10.56
CA ILE A 218 -12.86 3.22 12.01
C ILE A 218 -11.41 2.89 12.36
N LYS A 219 -10.79 1.97 11.63
CA LYS A 219 -9.41 1.53 11.89
C LYS A 219 -8.39 2.60 11.49
N HIS A 220 -8.54 3.19 10.31
CA HIS A 220 -7.67 4.26 9.84
C HIS A 220 -7.71 5.47 10.77
N ASN A 221 -8.88 5.89 11.25
CA ASN A 221 -8.99 6.98 12.22
C ASN A 221 -8.34 6.61 13.57
N HIS A 222 -8.36 5.33 13.95
CA HIS A 222 -7.66 4.87 15.15
C HIS A 222 -6.14 4.89 14.97
N HIS A 223 -5.63 4.50 13.79
CA HIS A 223 -4.22 4.67 13.41
C HIS A 223 -3.80 6.14 13.46
N HIS A 224 -4.60 7.06 12.90
CA HIS A 224 -4.34 8.51 12.99
C HIS A 224 -4.31 9.04 14.41
N ALA A 225 -5.13 8.49 15.31
CA ALA A 225 -5.09 8.88 16.72
C ALA A 225 -3.89 8.32 17.50
N HIS A 226 -3.29 7.22 17.01
CA HIS A 226 -2.31 6.41 17.75
C HIS A 226 -1.09 5.99 16.92
N THR A 227 -0.70 6.81 15.93
CA THR A 227 0.39 6.49 15.01
C THR A 227 1.66 6.14 15.79
N ASN A 228 2.28 5.01 15.45
CA ASN A 228 3.48 4.46 16.10
C ASN A 228 3.36 4.26 17.62
N LYS A 229 2.13 4.21 18.15
CA LYS A 229 1.87 3.82 19.54
C LYS A 229 1.76 2.30 19.60
N LEU A 230 2.70 1.66 20.27
CA LEU A 230 2.77 0.21 20.37
C LEU A 230 1.43 -0.34 20.92
N GLU A 231 0.93 -1.43 20.32
CA GLU A 231 -0.32 -2.13 20.66
C GLU A 231 -1.63 -1.40 20.31
N GLU A 232 -1.63 -0.08 20.24
CA GLU A 232 -2.81 0.72 19.88
C GLU A 232 -2.86 1.00 18.38
N ASP A 233 -1.72 1.24 17.72
CA ASP A 233 -1.72 1.42 16.28
C ASP A 233 -2.30 0.17 15.58
N THR A 234 -3.19 0.39 14.62
CA THR A 234 -3.86 -0.69 13.87
C THR A 234 -3.24 -0.93 12.49
N ALA A 235 -2.20 -0.17 12.15
CA ALA A 235 -1.53 -0.26 10.87
C ALA A 235 -0.02 -0.48 11.09
N TRP A 236 0.54 -1.49 10.39
CA TRP A 236 2.00 -1.70 10.25
C TRP A 236 2.82 -1.82 11.53
N VAL A 237 2.19 -2.26 12.61
CA VAL A 237 2.86 -2.54 13.88
C VAL A 237 3.99 -3.56 13.68
N PRO A 238 5.21 -3.28 14.18
CA PRO A 238 6.30 -4.24 14.13
C PRO A 238 5.94 -5.49 14.93
N ILE A 239 6.27 -6.66 14.39
CA ILE A 239 6.07 -7.91 15.11
C ILE A 239 7.10 -8.03 16.23
N LYS A 240 6.68 -8.53 17.39
CA LYS A 240 7.57 -8.83 18.52
C LYS A 240 8.13 -10.26 18.38
N GLU A 241 9.39 -10.50 18.78
CA GLU A 241 10.01 -11.84 18.71
C GLU A 241 9.21 -12.88 19.48
N GLU A 242 8.64 -12.50 20.61
CA GLU A 242 7.84 -13.36 21.48
C GLU A 242 6.57 -13.85 20.77
N ALA A 243 5.97 -13.02 19.92
CA ALA A 243 4.80 -13.40 19.13
C ALA A 243 5.16 -14.47 18.09
N MET A 244 6.33 -14.32 17.44
CA MET A 244 6.81 -15.31 16.46
C MET A 244 7.25 -16.62 17.11
N ALA A 245 7.76 -16.58 18.34
CA ALA A 245 8.16 -17.78 19.08
C ALA A 245 6.98 -18.75 19.34
N GLY A 246 5.74 -18.25 19.35
CA GLY A 246 4.54 -19.07 19.47
C GLY A 246 4.06 -19.70 18.15
N TRP A 247 4.69 -19.41 17.01
CA TRP A 247 4.25 -19.90 15.70
C TRP A 247 4.90 -21.23 15.34
N SER A 248 4.27 -21.98 14.43
CA SER A 248 4.91 -23.15 13.83
C SER A 248 6.11 -22.73 12.98
N PRO A 249 7.14 -23.58 12.84
CA PRO A 249 8.30 -23.27 12.00
C PRO A 249 7.93 -22.87 10.56
N ALA A 250 6.92 -23.54 9.99
CA ALA A 250 6.42 -23.23 8.65
C ALA A 250 5.75 -21.84 8.57
N ALA A 251 4.93 -21.48 9.57
CA ALA A 251 4.30 -20.16 9.62
C ALA A 251 5.33 -19.04 9.82
N ALA A 252 6.30 -19.24 10.72
CA ALA A 252 7.40 -18.29 10.92
C ALA A 252 8.25 -18.12 9.66
N ALA A 253 8.58 -19.21 8.95
CA ALA A 253 9.34 -19.16 7.70
C ALA A 253 8.55 -18.44 6.57
N ALA A 254 7.27 -18.76 6.40
CA ALA A 254 6.41 -18.11 5.41
C ALA A 254 6.26 -16.60 5.69
N PHE A 255 6.09 -16.25 6.96
CA PHE A 255 6.00 -14.85 7.38
C PHE A 255 7.31 -14.09 7.17
N LYS A 256 8.44 -14.69 7.57
CA LYS A 256 9.79 -14.15 7.33
C LYS A 256 10.03 -13.92 5.83
N PHE A 257 9.69 -14.89 5.00
CA PHE A 257 9.81 -14.76 3.55
C PHE A 257 8.92 -13.65 2.99
N PHE A 258 7.67 -13.55 3.45
CA PHE A 258 6.73 -12.56 2.93
C PHE A 258 7.10 -11.13 3.35
N LEU A 259 7.36 -10.87 4.63
CA LEU A 259 7.75 -9.53 5.10
C LEU A 259 9.21 -9.19 4.83
N GLY A 260 10.07 -10.20 4.68
CA GLY A 260 11.49 -10.02 4.41
C GLY A 260 11.87 -9.97 2.94
N THR A 261 10.89 -9.77 2.05
CA THR A 261 11.10 -9.63 0.61
C THR A 261 10.21 -8.51 0.04
N PRO A 262 10.36 -8.14 -1.25
CA PRO A 262 9.46 -7.18 -1.89
C PRO A 262 7.96 -7.58 -1.85
N LEU A 263 7.62 -8.82 -1.49
CA LEU A 263 6.23 -9.24 -1.23
C LEU A 263 5.58 -8.46 -0.08
N LYS A 264 6.37 -7.85 0.82
CA LYS A 264 5.90 -6.89 1.83
C LYS A 264 5.06 -5.76 1.23
N LEU A 265 5.31 -5.40 -0.04
CA LEU A 265 4.51 -4.42 -0.78
C LEU A 265 3.09 -4.91 -1.11
N TRP A 266 2.69 -6.12 -0.73
CA TRP A 266 1.30 -6.62 -0.79
C TRP A 266 0.73 -6.96 0.59
N ALA A 267 1.41 -6.61 1.69
CA ALA A 267 0.94 -6.92 3.03
C ALA A 267 -0.43 -6.31 3.37
N SER A 268 -0.87 -5.27 2.65
CA SER A 268 -2.22 -4.73 2.78
C SER A 268 -3.32 -5.73 2.41
N VAL A 269 -3.04 -6.80 1.64
CA VAL A 269 -4.00 -7.89 1.36
C VAL A 269 -4.29 -8.70 2.63
N GLY A 270 -3.25 -9.05 3.40
CA GLY A 270 -3.42 -9.75 4.67
C GLY A 270 -4.12 -8.88 5.70
N HIS A 271 -3.68 -7.63 5.83
CA HIS A 271 -4.32 -6.63 6.69
C HIS A 271 -5.81 -6.47 6.35
N TRP A 272 -6.12 -6.37 5.06
CA TRP A 272 -7.47 -6.24 4.55
C TRP A 272 -8.39 -7.37 5.00
N ALA A 273 -7.95 -8.62 4.80
CA ALA A 273 -8.71 -9.81 5.16
C ALA A 273 -8.90 -9.94 6.67
N ILE A 274 -7.85 -9.66 7.46
CA ILE A 274 -7.84 -9.83 8.92
C ILE A 274 -8.74 -8.82 9.63
N TRP A 275 -8.74 -7.55 9.18
CA TRP A 275 -9.32 -6.46 9.95
C TRP A 275 -10.74 -6.06 9.56
N HIS A 276 -11.12 -6.22 8.29
CA HIS A 276 -12.28 -5.47 7.79
C HIS A 276 -13.58 -6.26 7.64
N PHE A 277 -13.52 -7.60 7.74
CA PHE A 277 -14.70 -8.47 7.58
C PHE A 277 -15.17 -9.14 8.88
N ASP A 278 -14.40 -9.04 9.96
CA ASP A 278 -14.75 -9.64 11.26
C ASP A 278 -15.59 -8.68 12.11
N LEU A 279 -16.91 -8.93 12.17
CA LEU A 279 -17.87 -8.14 12.96
C LEU A 279 -17.55 -8.11 14.47
N LYS A 280 -16.77 -9.08 14.98
CA LYS A 280 -16.39 -9.11 16.41
C LYS A 280 -15.43 -7.99 16.78
N LYS A 281 -14.78 -7.36 15.80
CA LYS A 281 -13.84 -6.25 16.01
C LYS A 281 -14.53 -4.88 16.18
N TYR A 282 -15.86 -4.83 16.13
CA TYR A 282 -16.64 -3.60 16.15
C TYR A 282 -17.66 -3.63 17.27
N THR A 283 -17.84 -2.48 17.93
CA THR A 283 -18.84 -2.29 19.00
C THR A 283 -20.26 -2.37 18.45
N GLU A 284 -21.25 -2.67 19.30
CA GLU A 284 -22.67 -2.71 18.91
C GLU A 284 -23.14 -1.41 18.25
N LYS A 285 -22.61 -0.26 18.69
CA LYS A 285 -22.91 1.06 18.11
C LYS A 285 -22.35 1.23 16.69
N GLN A 286 -21.23 0.58 16.37
CA GLN A 286 -20.58 0.66 15.06
C GLN A 286 -21.18 -0.31 14.05
N LYS A 287 -21.67 -1.48 14.51
CA LYS A 287 -22.16 -2.57 13.66
C LYS A 287 -23.18 -2.16 12.59
N PRO A 288 -24.18 -1.30 12.84
CA PRO A 288 -25.15 -0.93 11.79
C PRO A 288 -24.50 -0.32 10.55
N ARG A 289 -23.56 0.62 10.73
CA ARG A 289 -22.82 1.25 9.62
C ARG A 289 -21.83 0.29 8.97
N VAL A 290 -21.20 -0.58 9.77
CA VAL A 290 -20.31 -1.64 9.27
C VAL A 290 -21.08 -2.61 8.35
N LEU A 291 -22.27 -3.05 8.75
CA LEU A 291 -23.11 -3.95 7.96
C LEU A 291 -23.51 -3.32 6.63
N ILE A 292 -23.82 -2.03 6.58
CA ILE A 292 -24.09 -1.32 5.33
C ILE A 292 -22.87 -1.37 4.39
N SER A 293 -21.66 -1.10 4.90
CA SER A 293 -20.43 -1.17 4.10
C SER A 293 -20.12 -2.59 3.62
N LEU A 294 -20.34 -3.60 4.46
CA LEU A 294 -20.18 -5.01 4.08
C LEU A 294 -21.20 -5.42 3.01
N ALA A 295 -22.45 -4.97 3.12
CA ALA A 295 -23.48 -5.21 2.12
C ALA A 295 -23.14 -4.56 0.78
N ALA A 296 -22.56 -3.36 0.77
CA ALA A 296 -22.11 -2.70 -0.46
C ALA A 296 -21.00 -3.49 -1.16
N VAL A 297 -19.98 -3.94 -0.41
CA VAL A 297 -18.90 -4.78 -0.95
C VAL A 297 -19.40 -6.14 -1.41
N ALA A 298 -20.31 -6.77 -0.66
CA ALA A 298 -20.95 -8.02 -1.04
C ALA A 298 -21.77 -7.84 -2.33
N SER A 299 -22.50 -6.74 -2.46
CA SER A 299 -23.26 -6.42 -3.68
C SER A 299 -22.34 -6.26 -4.89
N PHE A 300 -21.23 -5.55 -4.75
CA PHE A 300 -20.23 -5.45 -5.81
C PHE A 300 -19.67 -6.83 -6.18
N THR A 301 -19.26 -7.61 -5.19
CA THR A 301 -18.66 -8.95 -5.37
C THR A 301 -19.63 -9.93 -6.01
N LEU A 302 -20.91 -9.93 -5.61
CA LEU A 302 -21.91 -10.91 -6.05
C LEU A 302 -22.65 -10.51 -7.33
N ILE A 303 -22.53 -9.25 -7.76
CA ILE A 303 -23.19 -8.75 -8.97
C ILE A 303 -22.15 -8.40 -10.03
N VAL A 304 -21.23 -7.48 -9.72
CA VAL A 304 -20.31 -6.92 -10.72
C VAL A 304 -19.29 -7.94 -11.19
N LEU A 305 -18.68 -8.71 -10.29
CA LEU A 305 -17.66 -9.69 -10.69
C LEU A 305 -18.23 -10.88 -11.49
N PRO A 306 -19.40 -11.47 -11.14
CA PRO A 306 -20.05 -12.47 -11.98
C PRO A 306 -20.48 -11.93 -13.33
N VAL A 307 -21.01 -10.70 -13.39
CA VAL A 307 -21.36 -10.06 -14.66
C VAL A 307 -20.12 -9.85 -15.54
N LEU A 308 -19.02 -9.33 -14.97
CA LEU A 308 -17.74 -9.22 -15.66
C LEU A 308 -17.29 -10.58 -16.19
N THR A 309 -17.30 -11.61 -15.34
CA THR A 309 -16.90 -12.99 -15.69
C THR A 309 -17.78 -13.57 -16.79
N TYR A 310 -19.09 -13.33 -16.76
CA TYR A 310 -20.02 -13.80 -17.79
C TYR A 310 -19.70 -13.21 -19.17
N PHE A 311 -19.42 -11.90 -19.24
CA PHE A 311 -19.17 -11.22 -20.53
C PHE A 311 -17.73 -11.39 -21.03
N THR A 312 -16.76 -11.64 -20.15
CA THR A 312 -15.33 -11.62 -20.51
C THR A 312 -14.60 -12.94 -20.24
N GLY A 313 -15.29 -13.93 -19.66
CA GLY A 313 -14.71 -15.18 -19.18
C GLY A 313 -13.92 -14.99 -17.88
N PHE A 314 -13.49 -16.11 -17.28
CA PHE A 314 -12.66 -16.09 -16.08
C PHE A 314 -11.37 -15.28 -16.24
N TRP A 315 -10.75 -15.33 -17.43
CA TRP A 315 -9.56 -14.54 -17.69
C TRP A 315 -9.82 -13.03 -17.72
N GLY A 316 -11.04 -12.61 -18.09
CA GLY A 316 -11.41 -11.21 -18.00
C GLY A 316 -11.55 -10.71 -16.56
N LEU A 317 -12.02 -11.55 -15.63
CA LEU A 317 -11.97 -11.24 -14.20
C LEU A 317 -10.53 -11.00 -13.73
N VAL A 318 -9.59 -11.84 -14.15
CA VAL A 318 -8.17 -11.69 -13.81
C VAL A 318 -7.61 -10.39 -14.41
N LYS A 319 -7.84 -10.20 -15.72
CA LYS A 319 -7.24 -9.12 -16.51
C LYS A 319 -7.78 -7.73 -16.13
N TYR A 320 -9.08 -7.60 -15.89
CA TYR A 320 -9.74 -6.30 -15.69
C TYR A 320 -9.99 -5.95 -14.22
N TRP A 321 -9.96 -6.91 -13.30
CA TRP A 321 -10.19 -6.64 -11.88
C TRP A 321 -9.06 -7.14 -10.98
N LEU A 322 -8.70 -8.43 -11.00
CA LEU A 322 -7.74 -8.97 -10.04
C LEU A 322 -6.36 -8.32 -10.15
N MET A 323 -5.82 -8.17 -11.36
CA MET A 323 -4.49 -7.60 -11.56
C MET A 323 -4.44 -6.10 -11.23
N PRO A 324 -5.39 -5.25 -11.66
CA PRO A 324 -5.50 -3.88 -11.16
C PRO A 324 -5.68 -3.80 -9.64
N TRP A 325 -6.48 -4.68 -9.04
CA TRP A 325 -6.68 -4.74 -7.59
C TRP A 325 -5.40 -5.08 -6.84
N LEU A 326 -4.59 -6.03 -7.36
CA LEU A 326 -3.26 -6.32 -6.84
C LEU A 326 -2.31 -5.13 -7.01
N GLY A 327 -2.41 -4.38 -8.10
CA GLY A 327 -1.67 -3.13 -8.29
C GLY A 327 -2.08 -2.02 -7.32
N TYR A 328 -3.36 -1.94 -6.95
CA TYR A 328 -3.83 -1.08 -5.86
C TYR A 328 -3.22 -1.50 -4.52
N HIS A 329 -3.26 -2.79 -4.18
CA HIS A 329 -2.67 -3.29 -2.93
C HIS A 329 -1.15 -3.09 -2.88
N PHE A 330 -0.48 -3.14 -4.03
CA PHE A 330 0.91 -2.74 -4.17
C PHE A 330 1.13 -1.30 -3.67
N TRP A 331 0.37 -0.35 -4.20
CA TRP A 331 0.49 1.06 -3.82
C TRP A 331 0.06 1.33 -2.39
N MET A 332 -1.04 0.72 -1.93
CA MET A 332 -1.51 0.85 -0.55
C MET A 332 -0.41 0.43 0.44
N SER A 333 0.21 -0.73 0.24
CA SER A 333 1.31 -1.13 1.11
C SER A 333 2.52 -0.21 0.92
N THR A 334 2.87 0.13 -0.32
CA THR A 334 4.06 0.95 -0.64
C THR A 334 4.01 2.31 0.05
N PHE A 335 2.90 3.04 -0.08
CA PHE A 335 2.73 4.31 0.61
C PHE A 335 2.85 4.12 2.11
N THR A 336 2.15 3.14 2.67
CA THR A 336 2.14 3.02 4.13
C THR A 336 3.47 2.57 4.72
N VAL A 337 4.19 1.62 4.09
CA VAL A 337 5.51 1.20 4.58
C VAL A 337 6.54 2.32 4.42
N ILE A 338 6.51 3.09 3.34
CA ILE A 338 7.46 4.19 3.16
C ILE A 338 7.20 5.30 4.19
N HIS A 339 5.94 5.66 4.42
CA HIS A 339 5.62 6.76 5.31
C HIS A 339 5.73 6.42 6.81
N HIS A 340 5.58 5.13 7.18
CA HIS A 340 5.54 4.70 8.59
C HIS A 340 6.61 3.67 9.00
N THR A 341 7.42 3.16 8.07
CA THR A 341 8.48 2.19 8.39
C THR A 341 9.84 2.74 8.00
N ALA A 342 10.49 3.37 8.98
CA ALA A 342 11.84 3.89 8.85
C ALA A 342 12.75 3.35 9.97
N PRO A 343 14.04 3.12 9.69
CA PRO A 343 15.01 2.57 10.66
C PRO A 343 15.17 3.43 11.90
N HIS A 344 14.88 4.72 11.79
CA HIS A 344 15.15 5.73 12.80
C HIS A 344 13.87 6.19 13.50
N ILE A 345 12.68 5.79 13.00
CA ILE A 345 11.39 6.17 13.59
C ILE A 345 10.93 5.08 14.58
N PRO A 346 10.77 5.41 15.88
CA PRO A 346 10.43 4.41 16.89
C PRO A 346 8.93 4.15 17.03
N PHE A 347 8.59 2.93 17.43
CA PHE A 347 7.28 2.56 17.96
C PHE A 347 7.32 2.61 19.49
N LYS A 348 6.64 3.58 20.09
CA LYS A 348 6.75 3.86 21.53
C LYS A 348 5.61 3.23 22.34
N PRO A 349 5.88 2.72 23.55
CA PRO A 349 4.82 2.31 24.47
C PRO A 349 3.96 3.52 24.88
N ALA A 350 2.74 3.28 25.35
CA ALA A 350 1.79 4.33 25.69
C ALA A 350 2.32 5.36 26.71
N SER A 351 3.20 4.94 27.64
CA SER A 351 3.82 5.81 28.66
C SER A 351 4.84 6.82 28.12
N GLU A 352 5.44 6.53 26.96
CA GLU A 352 6.45 7.38 26.31
C GLU A 352 5.94 8.02 25.02
N TRP A 353 4.71 7.70 24.62
CA TRP A 353 4.15 8.15 23.36
C TRP A 353 3.73 9.62 23.42
N ASN A 354 4.14 10.39 22.41
CA ASN A 354 3.75 11.78 22.22
C ASN A 354 3.18 11.95 20.80
N ALA A 355 1.96 12.50 20.71
CA ALA A 355 1.26 12.67 19.44
C ALA A 355 2.01 13.59 18.47
N ALA A 356 2.58 14.69 18.95
CA ALA A 356 3.30 15.64 18.09
C ALA A 356 4.52 14.99 17.44
N LYS A 357 5.31 14.25 18.23
CA LYS A 357 6.45 13.46 17.75
C LYS A 357 6.03 12.42 16.73
N ALA A 358 4.98 11.64 17.03
CA ALA A 358 4.51 10.57 16.16
C ALA A 358 3.96 11.08 14.81
N GLN A 359 3.18 12.17 14.81
CA GLN A 359 2.58 12.70 13.59
C GLN A 359 3.57 13.48 12.71
N LEU A 360 4.42 14.32 13.31
CA LEU A 360 5.32 15.21 12.56
C LEU A 360 6.66 14.55 12.20
N SER A 361 7.35 13.99 13.20
CA SER A 361 8.69 13.40 13.03
C SER A 361 8.64 11.89 12.84
N GLY A 362 7.55 11.25 13.27
CA GLY A 362 7.30 9.82 13.13
C GLY A 362 6.62 9.42 11.82
N THR A 363 6.45 10.39 10.90
CA THR A 363 5.92 10.18 9.56
C THR A 363 6.92 10.72 8.54
N VAL A 364 7.17 9.97 7.46
CA VAL A 364 8.09 10.36 6.39
C VAL A 364 7.30 11.03 5.26
N HIS A 365 7.79 12.15 4.75
CA HIS A 365 7.35 12.70 3.46
C HIS A 365 8.16 12.06 2.34
N CYS A 366 7.51 11.48 1.34
CA CYS A 366 8.18 10.85 0.20
C CYS A 366 7.65 11.40 -1.13
N ASP A 367 8.52 11.98 -1.94
CA ASP A 367 8.16 12.39 -3.30
C ASP A 367 8.15 11.18 -4.24
N PHE A 368 7.07 11.05 -5.02
CA PHE A 368 6.93 10.03 -6.06
C PHE A 368 6.94 10.66 -7.47
N PRO A 369 7.10 9.87 -8.54
CA PRO A 369 6.94 10.39 -9.89
C PRO A 369 5.59 11.09 -10.06
N ALA A 370 5.59 12.28 -10.69
CA ALA A 370 4.41 13.16 -10.75
C ALA A 370 3.14 12.48 -11.30
N TRP A 371 3.28 11.50 -12.20
CA TRP A 371 2.13 10.75 -12.73
C TRP A 371 1.48 9.83 -11.69
N VAL A 372 2.27 9.29 -10.75
CA VAL A 372 1.76 8.51 -9.60
C VAL A 372 0.98 9.47 -8.70
N GLU A 373 1.62 10.57 -8.29
CA GLU A 373 1.02 11.55 -7.37
C GLU A 373 -0.28 12.13 -7.94
N PHE A 374 -0.32 12.41 -9.25
CA PHE A 374 -1.53 12.84 -9.94
C PHE A 374 -2.66 11.79 -9.88
N LEU A 375 -2.35 10.53 -10.17
CA LEU A 375 -3.35 9.44 -10.18
C LEU A 375 -3.81 9.05 -8.76
N THR A 376 -2.98 9.31 -7.75
CA THR A 376 -3.24 9.03 -6.34
C THR A 376 -3.52 10.30 -5.54
N HIS A 377 -3.91 11.39 -6.19
CA HIS A 377 -4.34 12.66 -5.58
C HIS A 377 -3.40 13.14 -4.46
N ASP A 378 -2.10 13.22 -4.70
CA ASP A 378 -1.09 13.74 -3.76
C ASP A 378 -1.08 13.09 -2.36
N ILE A 379 -1.62 11.86 -2.20
CA ILE A 379 -1.60 11.13 -0.93
C ILE A 379 -0.18 10.88 -0.39
N SER A 380 0.83 10.98 -1.25
CA SER A 380 2.26 10.93 -0.88
C SER A 380 2.69 12.09 0.03
N VAL A 381 1.96 13.21 0.00
CA VAL A 381 2.20 14.37 0.87
C VAL A 381 1.60 14.09 2.26
N HIS A 382 2.26 13.18 2.97
CA HIS A 382 1.63 12.40 4.04
C HIS A 382 1.76 13.03 5.44
N VAL A 383 2.83 13.78 5.70
CA VAL A 383 3.03 14.44 7.00
C VAL A 383 1.90 15.42 7.37
N PRO A 384 1.48 16.39 6.51
CA PRO A 384 0.36 17.26 6.87
C PRO A 384 -0.95 16.47 7.07
N HIS A 385 -1.14 15.39 6.33
CA HIS A 385 -2.29 14.50 6.51
C HIS A 385 -2.30 13.85 7.91
N HIS A 386 -1.14 13.45 8.44
CA HIS A 386 -0.99 12.94 9.80
C HIS A 386 -1.13 14.02 10.88
N VAL A 387 -0.55 15.20 10.64
CA VAL A 387 -0.72 16.35 11.53
C VAL A 387 -2.20 16.74 11.66
N SER A 388 -2.95 16.70 10.55
CA SER A 388 -4.41 16.83 10.58
C SER A 388 -5.06 16.15 9.39
N SER A 389 -5.77 15.05 9.64
CA SER A 389 -6.43 14.28 8.57
C SER A 389 -7.60 15.00 7.91
N LYS A 390 -8.04 16.13 8.48
CA LYS A 390 -9.08 17.01 7.91
C LYS A 390 -8.60 17.86 6.74
N ILE A 391 -7.30 17.90 6.46
CA ILE A 391 -6.77 18.64 5.31
C ILE A 391 -7.12 17.85 4.05
N PRO A 392 -7.89 18.41 3.11
CA PRO A 392 -8.18 17.75 1.85
C PRO A 392 -6.92 17.59 0.99
N TRP A 393 -6.91 16.55 0.15
CA TRP A 393 -5.76 16.21 -0.68
C TRP A 393 -5.18 17.39 -1.47
N TYR A 394 -6.04 18.24 -2.05
CA TYR A 394 -5.63 19.38 -2.89
C TYR A 394 -4.99 20.54 -2.13
N ASN A 395 -4.96 20.48 -0.79
CA ASN A 395 -4.29 21.44 0.07
C ASN A 395 -3.04 20.86 0.77
N LEU A 396 -2.76 19.56 0.63
CA LEU A 396 -1.66 18.89 1.32
C LEU A 396 -0.31 19.53 1.00
N ARG A 397 -0.02 19.86 -0.27
CA ARG A 397 1.25 20.52 -0.65
C ARG A 397 1.42 21.89 0.01
N LYS A 398 0.34 22.66 0.12
CA LYS A 398 0.36 23.98 0.78
C LYS A 398 0.58 23.83 2.29
N ALA A 399 -0.08 22.85 2.91
CA ALA A 399 0.15 22.52 4.32
C ALA A 399 1.58 22.03 4.56
N HIS A 400 2.12 21.17 3.70
CA HIS A 400 3.50 20.70 3.78
C HIS A 400 4.51 21.83 3.69
N ALA A 401 4.32 22.79 2.76
CA ALA A 401 5.18 23.98 2.66
C ALA A 401 5.20 24.78 3.98
N SER A 402 4.03 25.00 4.59
CA SER A 402 3.93 25.65 5.90
C SER A 402 4.62 24.87 7.01
N LEU A 403 4.47 23.54 7.05
CA LEU A 403 5.16 22.70 8.02
C LEU A 403 6.67 22.74 7.83
N LYS A 404 7.14 22.75 6.59
CA LYS A 404 8.58 22.84 6.28
C LYS A 404 9.18 24.16 6.74
N GLU A 405 8.45 25.26 6.58
CA GLU A 405 8.87 26.59 7.05
C GLU A 405 8.96 26.66 8.58
N ASN A 406 7.97 26.11 9.30
CA ASN A 406 7.86 26.27 10.75
C ASN A 406 8.56 25.16 11.55
N TRP A 407 8.63 23.94 10.99
CA TRP A 407 9.02 22.71 11.68
C TRP A 407 9.98 21.84 10.87
N GLY A 408 10.47 22.33 9.73
CA GLY A 408 11.23 21.51 8.79
C GLY A 408 12.44 20.83 9.40
N GLU A 409 13.09 21.41 10.41
CA GLU A 409 14.21 20.82 11.17
C GLU A 409 13.88 19.44 11.77
N TYR A 410 12.61 19.19 12.12
CA TYR A 410 12.14 17.96 12.75
C TYR A 410 11.50 16.97 11.78
N MET A 411 11.38 17.32 10.50
CA MET A 411 10.71 16.51 9.48
C MET A 411 11.69 15.56 8.78
N CYS A 412 11.18 14.38 8.42
CA CYS A 412 11.88 13.39 7.62
C CYS A 412 11.39 13.44 6.16
N GLU A 413 12.34 13.52 5.22
CA GLU A 413 12.05 13.68 3.79
C GLU A 413 12.84 12.65 2.97
N CYS A 414 12.21 12.06 1.96
CA CYS A 414 12.86 11.22 0.97
C CYS A 414 12.22 11.38 -0.43
N THR A 415 12.89 10.81 -1.43
CA THR A 415 12.30 10.56 -2.75
C THR A 415 12.25 9.05 -2.93
N PHE A 416 11.23 8.53 -3.59
CA PHE A 416 11.09 7.10 -3.83
C PHE A 416 12.34 6.51 -4.51
N ASN A 417 13.02 5.58 -3.83
CA ASN A 417 14.27 5.00 -4.31
C ASN A 417 14.51 3.55 -3.86
N LEU A 418 15.42 2.87 -4.57
CA LEU A 418 15.70 1.45 -4.35
C LEU A 418 16.53 1.18 -3.10
N ARG A 419 17.39 2.11 -2.67
CA ARG A 419 18.15 2.00 -1.42
C ARG A 419 17.22 1.95 -0.21
N MET A 420 16.25 2.86 -0.12
CA MET A 420 15.26 2.87 0.95
C MET A 420 14.43 1.58 0.96
N LEU A 421 13.92 1.16 -0.21
CA LEU A 421 13.16 -0.10 -0.32
C LEU A 421 13.98 -1.32 0.09
N ARG A 422 15.24 -1.40 -0.37
CA ARG A 422 16.20 -2.44 0.06
C ARG A 422 16.26 -2.51 1.59
N ASN A 423 16.47 -1.36 2.24
CA ASN A 423 16.54 -1.31 3.70
C ASN A 423 15.23 -1.73 4.38
N ILE A 424 14.06 -1.34 3.85
CA ILE A 424 12.75 -1.77 4.34
C ILE A 424 12.56 -3.30 4.28
N PHE A 425 13.17 -3.96 3.28
CA PHE A 425 13.06 -5.41 3.08
C PHE A 425 14.16 -6.22 3.75
N THR A 426 15.31 -5.63 4.07
CA THR A 426 16.45 -6.37 4.63
C THR A 426 16.73 -6.03 6.08
N GLU A 427 16.34 -4.85 6.56
CA GLU A 427 16.70 -4.37 7.91
C GLU A 427 15.50 -4.17 8.84
N LEU A 428 14.28 -3.96 8.31
CA LEU A 428 13.12 -3.49 9.09
C LEU A 428 12.04 -4.56 9.30
N HIS A 429 12.26 -5.47 10.25
CA HIS A 429 11.43 -6.67 10.39
C HIS A 429 10.73 -6.81 11.74
N VAL A 430 11.51 -6.75 12.82
CA VAL A 430 11.06 -7.14 14.16
C VAL A 430 11.26 -5.99 15.13
N TYR A 431 10.35 -5.81 16.06
CA TYR A 431 10.46 -4.82 17.13
C TYR A 431 11.61 -5.18 18.08
N GLU A 432 12.46 -4.20 18.42
CA GLU A 432 13.47 -4.30 19.46
C GLU A 432 13.07 -3.44 20.68
N PRO A 433 12.66 -4.05 21.81
CA PRO A 433 12.17 -3.31 22.96
C PRO A 433 13.16 -2.31 23.56
N LYS A 434 14.48 -2.58 23.48
CA LYS A 434 15.50 -1.69 24.07
C LYS A 434 15.63 -0.37 23.33
N THR A 435 15.46 -0.38 22.02
CA THR A 435 15.64 0.81 21.17
C THR A 435 14.31 1.40 20.73
N ALA A 436 13.21 0.64 20.87
CA ALA A 436 11.90 0.94 20.29
C ALA A 436 11.92 1.03 18.74
N LEU A 437 12.97 0.50 18.10
CA LEU A 437 13.16 0.50 16.65
C LEU A 437 12.98 -0.90 16.06
N TYR A 438 13.13 -1.00 14.74
CA TYR A 438 13.19 -2.29 14.06
C TYR A 438 14.60 -2.90 14.13
N LYS A 439 14.66 -4.22 14.11
CA LYS A 439 15.86 -5.02 13.84
C LYS A 439 15.59 -6.03 12.72
N PRO A 440 16.64 -6.47 12.00
CA PRO A 440 16.50 -7.47 10.95
C PRO A 440 16.14 -8.85 11.48
N PHE A 441 15.56 -9.71 10.65
CA PHE A 441 15.32 -11.11 11.01
C PHE A 441 16.63 -11.88 11.21
N ASP A 442 17.68 -11.53 10.48
CA ASP A 442 19.00 -12.14 10.50
C ASP A 442 20.01 -11.35 11.36
N TRP A 443 19.52 -10.64 12.38
CA TRP A 443 20.37 -9.79 13.24
C TRP A 443 21.42 -10.58 14.05
N LYS A 444 21.15 -11.86 14.36
CA LYS A 444 22.07 -12.74 15.10
C LYS A 444 23.12 -13.37 14.19
N GLU A 445 22.70 -13.81 13.03
CA GLU A 445 23.50 -14.52 12.03
C GLU A 445 22.90 -14.24 10.66
N GLU A 446 23.73 -13.87 9.69
CA GLU A 446 23.29 -13.53 8.34
C GLU A 446 22.63 -14.74 7.66
N GLU A 447 21.43 -14.54 7.12
CA GLU A 447 20.71 -15.59 6.38
C GLU A 447 20.86 -15.39 4.87
N PRO A 448 21.01 -16.48 4.08
CA PRO A 448 21.22 -16.39 2.63
C PRO A 448 20.14 -15.58 1.89
N LEU A 449 18.89 -15.63 2.36
CA LEU A 449 17.78 -14.87 1.77
C LEU A 449 18.04 -13.37 1.78
N PHE A 450 18.53 -12.82 2.89
CA PHE A 450 18.78 -11.38 3.02
C PHE A 450 20.11 -10.99 2.40
N ALA A 451 21.15 -11.82 2.50
CA ALA A 451 22.43 -11.60 1.84
C ALA A 451 22.27 -11.43 0.31
N VAL A 452 21.48 -12.31 -0.32
CA VAL A 452 21.19 -12.23 -1.77
C VAL A 452 20.42 -10.94 -2.09
N GLN A 453 19.42 -10.58 -1.30
CA GLN A 453 18.67 -9.34 -1.51
C GLN A 453 19.55 -8.09 -1.36
N ARG A 454 20.40 -8.04 -0.33
CA ARG A 454 21.37 -6.96 -0.11
C ARG A 454 22.33 -6.80 -1.29
N ALA A 455 22.64 -7.88 -2.01
CA ALA A 455 23.53 -7.88 -3.18
C ALA A 455 22.82 -7.56 -4.51
N VAL A 456 21.57 -8.01 -4.68
CA VAL A 456 20.83 -7.91 -5.96
C VAL A 456 20.01 -6.63 -6.05
N ILE A 457 19.39 -6.19 -4.96
CA ILE A 457 18.58 -4.97 -4.96
C ILE A 457 19.53 -3.77 -5.04
N PRO A 458 19.42 -2.91 -6.08
CA PRO A 458 20.36 -1.81 -6.26
C PRO A 458 20.37 -0.85 -5.08
N ASN A 459 21.57 -0.47 -4.65
CA ASN A 459 21.77 0.52 -3.59
C ASN A 459 21.81 1.96 -4.15
N MET A 460 20.76 2.35 -4.89
CA MET A 460 20.67 3.63 -5.60
C MET A 460 19.59 4.53 -4.97
N MET A 461 19.95 5.80 -4.76
CA MET A 461 19.02 6.89 -4.45
C MET A 461 18.21 7.31 -5.68
#